data_AF-A0A959GCZ1-F1
#
_entry.id   AF-A0A959GCZ1-F1
#
_cell.length_a   1.000
_cell.length_b   1.000
_cell.length_c   1.000
_cell.angle_alpha   90.00
_cell.angle_beta   90.00
_cell.angle_gamma   90.00
#
_symmetry.space_group_name_H-M   'P 1'
#
loop_
_entity.id
_entity.type
_entity.pdbx_description
1 polymer ?
#
loop_
_entity_poly.entity_id
_entity_poly.type
_entity_poly.pdbx_seq_one_letter_code
_entity_poly.pdbx_strand_id
1 'polypeptide(L)'
;MIQGFPRKRSEQPNGALGRQGFNEVLVADVLFGSPNKNCAGAGICRVTAPVAQELSAEGRWGCHRAIALVRAVSPTAIVFHFVLQSMCRKAIKAYFTGDTFLVEDPFEFQPDYWSKGQPITIQPGVYPVVRSKDYLTVAFEKEMEFGNKFFEMGCN
;
A
#
# COMPACT_ATOMS: atom_id res chain seq x y z
N MET A 1 -7.38 50.15 25.65
CA MET A 1 -6.03 49.55 25.77
C MET A 1 -6.19 48.08 26.10
N ILE A 2 -5.43 47.26 25.39
CA ILE A 2 -5.60 45.82 25.18
C ILE A 2 -5.02 45.08 26.39
N GLN A 3 -5.76 44.16 27.01
CA GLN A 3 -5.17 43.20 27.95
C GLN A 3 -5.42 41.78 27.43
N GLY A 4 -4.31 41.18 26.96
CA GLY A 4 -4.26 39.89 26.31
C GLY A 4 -4.48 38.73 27.26
N PHE A 5 -5.22 37.74 26.78
CA PHE A 5 -5.35 36.42 27.39
C PHE A 5 -4.03 35.64 27.24
N PRO A 6 -3.48 35.03 28.31
CA PRO A 6 -2.38 34.10 28.17
C PRO A 6 -2.90 32.79 27.55
N ARG A 7 -2.52 32.52 26.30
CA ARG A 7 -2.69 31.20 25.68
C ARG A 7 -1.82 30.19 26.43
N LYS A 8 -2.43 29.32 27.22
CA LYS A 8 -1.76 28.13 27.75
C LYS A 8 -1.33 27.26 26.56
N ARG A 9 -0.02 27.22 26.31
CA ARG A 9 0.65 26.27 25.43
C ARG A 9 0.55 24.91 26.11
N SER A 10 -0.30 24.04 25.59
CA SER A 10 -0.35 22.64 25.97
C SER A 10 0.87 21.94 25.39
N GLU A 11 1.93 21.85 26.20
CA GLU A 11 3.02 20.89 26.05
C GLU A 11 2.44 19.47 26.20
N GLN A 12 2.42 18.71 25.10
CA GLN A 12 2.20 17.27 25.17
C GLN A 12 3.50 16.58 25.60
N PRO A 13 3.48 15.74 26.65
CA PRO A 13 4.66 15.03 27.11
C PRO A 13 5.00 13.88 26.17
N ASN A 14 6.27 13.84 25.78
CA ASN A 14 6.93 12.67 25.21
C ASN A 14 6.94 11.53 26.24
N GLY A 15 6.41 10.36 25.87
CA GLY A 15 6.67 9.12 26.60
C GLY A 15 5.50 8.13 26.61
N ALA A 16 5.48 7.22 25.63
CA ALA A 16 5.10 5.81 25.81
C ALA A 16 5.33 5.03 24.51
N LEU A 17 6.47 4.33 24.46
CA LEU A 17 6.63 3.13 23.63
C LEU A 17 5.53 2.13 24.01
N GLY A 18 4.69 1.70 23.06
CA GLY A 18 3.77 0.58 23.30
C GLY A 18 2.39 0.66 22.64
N ARG A 19 2.30 0.99 21.34
CA ARG A 19 1.16 0.62 20.50
C ARG A 19 1.68 0.31 19.10
N GLN A 20 1.84 -0.97 18.77
CA GLN A 20 1.99 -1.38 17.38
C GLN A 20 0.66 -1.11 16.68
N GLY A 21 0.55 0.06 16.06
CA GLY A 21 -0.69 0.56 15.49
C GLY A 21 -0.91 0.04 14.08
N PHE A 22 -1.78 -0.96 13.92
CA PHE A 22 -2.41 -1.33 12.63
C PHE A 22 -3.37 -0.23 12.08
N ASN A 23 -3.08 1.03 12.40
CA ASN A 23 -3.91 2.21 12.08
C ASN A 23 -3.10 3.33 11.41
N GLU A 24 -1.80 3.15 11.21
CA GLU A 24 -1.00 4.10 10.47
C GLU A 24 -1.30 3.96 8.98
N VAL A 25 -1.47 5.10 8.31
CA VAL A 25 -1.72 5.18 6.87
C VAL A 25 -0.48 5.76 6.21
N LEU A 26 0.09 5.02 5.27
CA LEU A 26 1.22 5.47 4.45
C LEU A 26 0.71 5.98 3.12
N VAL A 27 1.21 7.13 2.68
CA VAL A 27 1.01 7.59 1.31
C VAL A 27 2.11 6.99 0.45
N ALA A 28 1.73 6.23 -0.56
CA ALA A 28 2.63 5.55 -1.48
C ALA A 28 2.39 6.00 -2.93
N ASP A 29 3.47 6.11 -3.70
CA ASP A 29 3.43 6.17 -5.15
C ASP A 29 3.51 4.74 -5.69
N VAL A 30 2.52 4.37 -6.51
CA VAL A 30 2.40 3.05 -7.10
C VAL A 30 2.59 3.16 -8.60
N LEU A 31 3.57 2.43 -9.12
CA LEU A 31 3.76 2.20 -10.54
C LEU A 31 3.10 0.87 -10.91
N PHE A 32 2.09 0.91 -11.77
CA PHE A 32 1.41 -0.26 -12.30
C PHE A 32 2.26 -1.02 -13.32
N GLY A 33 2.02 -2.33 -13.43
CA GLY A 33 2.71 -3.25 -14.34
C GLY A 33 3.23 -4.49 -13.61
N SER A 34 4.05 -5.29 -14.29
CA SER A 34 4.75 -6.42 -13.68
C SER A 34 6.25 -6.11 -13.50
N PRO A 35 6.85 -6.42 -12.33
CA PRO A 35 8.28 -6.24 -12.11
C PRO A 35 9.15 -7.09 -13.05
N ASN A 36 8.69 -8.29 -13.41
CA ASN A 36 9.45 -9.21 -14.27
C ASN A 36 9.36 -8.89 -15.77
N LYS A 37 8.48 -7.95 -16.15
CA LYS A 37 8.25 -7.55 -17.55
C LYS A 37 8.60 -6.09 -17.80
N ASN A 38 9.57 -5.53 -17.07
CA ASN A 38 9.98 -4.12 -17.18
C ASN A 38 8.78 -3.15 -17.03
N CYS A 39 7.93 -3.42 -16.04
CA CYS A 39 6.67 -2.73 -15.78
C CYS A 39 5.63 -2.77 -16.92
N ALA A 40 5.76 -3.66 -17.89
CA ALA A 40 4.67 -4.00 -18.80
C ALA A 40 3.68 -4.98 -18.14
N GLY A 41 2.47 -5.11 -18.68
CA GLY A 41 1.45 -6.02 -18.16
C GLY A 41 0.57 -5.41 -17.06
N ALA A 42 -0.02 -6.26 -16.23
CA ALA A 42 -0.96 -5.89 -15.17
C ALA A 42 -0.40 -6.18 -13.76
N GLY A 43 -0.88 -5.41 -12.77
CA GLY A 43 -0.46 -5.53 -11.38
C GLY A 43 0.28 -4.30 -10.89
N ILE A 44 1.18 -4.52 -9.92
CA ILE A 44 2.01 -3.50 -9.31
C ILE A 44 3.47 -3.81 -9.63
N CYS A 45 4.12 -2.91 -10.36
CA CYS A 45 5.54 -3.04 -10.68
C CYS A 45 6.40 -2.57 -9.51
N ARG A 46 6.03 -1.45 -8.89
CA ARG A 46 6.79 -0.84 -7.79
C ARG A 46 5.88 -0.02 -6.89
N VAL A 47 6.17 -0.08 -5.59
CA VAL A 47 5.58 0.79 -4.57
C VAL A 47 6.71 1.60 -3.93
N THR A 48 6.55 2.91 -3.85
CA THR A 48 7.52 3.81 -3.21
C THR A 48 6.83 4.56 -2.09
N ALA A 49 7.30 4.36 -0.85
CA ALA A 49 6.77 4.98 0.35
C ALA A 49 7.90 5.26 1.37
N PRO A 50 7.77 6.26 2.25
CA PRO A 50 6.78 7.33 2.17
C PRO A 50 7.05 8.22 0.96
N VAL A 51 5.99 8.76 0.35
CA VAL A 51 6.18 9.76 -0.71
C VAL A 51 6.69 11.05 -0.07
N ALA A 52 7.94 11.42 -0.36
CA ALA A 52 8.47 12.74 0.01
C ALA A 52 7.57 13.83 -0.60
N GLN A 53 7.41 14.94 0.11
CA GLN A 53 6.48 16.07 -0.17
C GLN A 53 6.47 16.64 -1.62
N GLU A 54 7.36 16.19 -2.50
CA GLU A 54 7.43 16.57 -3.90
C GLU A 54 6.52 15.73 -4.81
N LEU A 55 5.28 15.47 -4.36
CA LEU A 55 4.19 15.26 -5.31
C LEU A 55 3.86 16.61 -5.95
N SER A 56 4.76 17.09 -6.80
CA SER A 56 4.43 18.17 -7.72
C SER A 56 3.31 17.66 -8.60
N ALA A 57 2.10 18.06 -8.20
CA ALA A 57 0.96 18.22 -9.08
C ALA A 57 1.46 18.97 -10.31
N GLU A 58 1.66 18.26 -11.42
CA GLU A 58 1.42 18.68 -12.80
C GLU A 58 2.15 17.77 -13.80
N GLY A 59 1.39 16.85 -14.39
CA GLY A 59 1.33 16.79 -15.86
C GLY A 59 2.35 15.94 -16.62
N ARG A 60 3.23 15.15 -15.98
CA ARG A 60 4.19 14.30 -16.75
C ARG A 60 4.26 12.83 -16.33
N TRP A 61 3.39 12.40 -15.44
CA TRP A 61 3.40 11.02 -14.96
C TRP A 61 2.45 10.26 -15.89
N GLY A 62 3.00 9.36 -16.70
CA GLY A 62 2.21 8.55 -17.63
C GLY A 62 1.04 7.86 -16.93
N CYS A 63 0.08 7.35 -17.70
CA CYS A 63 -1.11 6.63 -17.24
C CYS A 63 -0.82 5.29 -16.51
N HIS A 64 0.37 5.14 -15.92
CA HIS A 64 0.88 3.95 -15.25
C HIS A 64 1.17 4.20 -13.77
N ARG A 65 0.93 5.42 -13.24
CA ARG A 65 1.15 5.73 -11.82
C ARG A 65 -0.14 6.11 -11.10
N ALA A 66 -0.17 5.85 -9.80
CA ALA A 66 -1.25 6.23 -8.90
C ALA A 66 -0.72 6.53 -7.50
N ILE A 67 -1.42 7.42 -6.79
CA ILE A 67 -1.24 7.58 -5.35
C ILE A 67 -2.16 6.58 -4.65
N ALA A 68 -1.59 5.85 -3.68
CA ALA A 68 -2.34 4.94 -2.83
C ALA A 68 -2.15 5.31 -1.35
N LEU A 69 -3.25 5.27 -0.60
CA LEU A 69 -3.20 5.23 0.85
C LEU A 69 -3.10 3.75 1.25
N VAL A 70 -1.95 3.36 1.77
CA VAL A 70 -1.68 1.99 2.21
C VAL A 70 -1.94 1.92 3.71
N ARG A 71 -2.57 0.84 4.16
CA ARG A 71 -2.78 0.55 5.59
C ARG A 71 -2.59 -0.93 5.86
N ALA A 72 -1.81 -1.25 6.89
CA ALA A 72 -1.80 -2.60 7.46
C ALA A 72 -3.05 -2.79 8.32
N VAL A 73 -3.90 -3.77 7.98
CA VAL A 73 -5.13 -4.10 8.74
C VAL A 73 -4.83 -5.19 9.78
N SER A 74 -3.92 -6.09 9.45
CA SER A 74 -3.40 -7.14 10.33
C SER A 74 -1.93 -7.39 9.99
N PRO A 75 -1.20 -8.25 10.73
CA PRO A 75 0.16 -8.67 10.37
C PRO A 75 0.25 -9.33 8.97
N THR A 76 -0.88 -9.77 8.42
CA THR A 76 -0.98 -10.56 7.21
C THR A 76 -1.88 -9.94 6.17
N ALA A 77 -2.37 -8.71 6.38
CA ALA A 77 -3.30 -8.08 5.46
C ALA A 77 -2.96 -6.59 5.32
N ILE A 78 -2.81 -6.16 4.07
CA ILE A 78 -2.59 -4.76 3.71
C ILE A 78 -3.66 -4.33 2.73
N VAL A 79 -4.13 -3.10 2.89
CA VAL A 79 -5.16 -2.50 2.04
C VAL A 79 -4.58 -1.30 1.34
N PHE A 80 -4.79 -1.23 0.03
CA PHE A 80 -4.43 -0.12 -0.82
C PHE A 80 -5.71 0.61 -1.23
N HIS A 81 -5.81 1.88 -0.86
CA HIS A 81 -6.84 2.79 -1.37
C HIS A 81 -6.23 3.69 -2.44
N PHE A 82 -6.40 3.32 -3.71
CA PHE A 82 -5.93 4.09 -4.85
C PHE A 82 -6.80 5.33 -5.06
N VAL A 83 -6.19 6.52 -4.99
CA VAL A 83 -6.88 7.82 -5.13
C VAL A 83 -7.29 8.02 -6.59
N LEU A 84 -8.59 8.03 -6.87
CA LEU A 84 -9.12 8.13 -8.24
C LEU A 84 -8.62 9.38 -8.98
N GLN A 85 -8.52 10.52 -8.28
CA GLN A 85 -8.05 11.78 -8.86
C GLN A 85 -6.58 11.75 -9.30
N SER A 86 -5.78 10.82 -8.76
CA SER A 86 -4.37 10.65 -9.17
C SER A 86 -4.21 9.80 -10.43
N MET A 87 -5.30 9.19 -10.92
CA MET A 87 -5.26 8.24 -12.02
C MET A 87 -5.98 8.78 -13.26
N CYS A 88 -5.41 8.53 -14.44
CA CYS A 88 -6.10 8.80 -15.68
C CYS A 88 -7.15 7.71 -15.98
N ARG A 89 -8.19 8.04 -16.78
CA ARG A 89 -9.25 7.07 -17.16
C ARG A 89 -8.72 5.82 -17.87
N LYS A 90 -7.64 5.94 -18.66
CA LYS A 90 -7.01 4.80 -19.34
C LYS A 90 -6.37 3.84 -18.33
N ALA A 91 -5.71 4.36 -17.30
CA ALA A 91 -5.12 3.58 -16.22
C ALA A 91 -6.19 2.76 -15.48
N ILE A 92 -7.28 3.42 -15.09
CA ILE A 92 -8.39 2.76 -14.39
C ILE A 92 -8.94 1.60 -15.22
N LYS A 93 -9.19 1.81 -16.53
CA LYS A 93 -9.70 0.76 -17.41
C LYS A 93 -8.70 -0.36 -17.66
N ALA A 94 -7.41 -0.05 -17.73
CA ALA A 94 -6.35 -1.02 -18.01
C ALA A 94 -6.06 -1.93 -16.81
N TYR A 95 -6.02 -1.36 -15.60
CA TYR A 95 -5.57 -2.07 -14.40
C TYR A 95 -6.71 -2.56 -13.50
N PHE A 96 -7.90 -1.95 -13.59
CA PHE A 96 -9.07 -2.31 -12.79
C PHE A 96 -10.20 -2.74 -13.72
N THR A 97 -10.21 -4.03 -14.06
CA THR A 97 -11.20 -4.61 -14.98
C THR A 97 -12.40 -5.14 -14.21
N GLY A 98 -13.57 -4.52 -14.43
CA GLY A 98 -14.76 -4.81 -13.65
C GLY A 98 -14.53 -4.48 -12.17
N ASP A 99 -14.73 -5.46 -11.30
CA ASP A 99 -14.50 -5.33 -9.86
C ASP A 99 -13.28 -6.14 -9.40
N THR A 100 -12.28 -6.25 -10.29
CA THR A 100 -11.06 -7.02 -10.03
C THR A 100 -9.79 -6.26 -10.40
N PHE A 101 -8.71 -6.62 -9.72
CA PHE A 101 -7.35 -6.14 -9.93
C PHE A 101 -6.44 -7.36 -10.12
N LEU A 102 -5.84 -7.48 -11.29
CA LEU A 102 -4.95 -8.59 -11.64
C LEU A 102 -3.52 -8.23 -11.25
N VAL A 103 -2.86 -9.12 -10.50
CA VAL A 103 -1.42 -9.12 -10.26
C VAL A 103 -0.82 -10.29 -11.01
N GLU A 104 -0.02 -10.03 -12.05
CA GLU A 104 0.58 -11.09 -12.86
C GLU A 104 1.81 -11.72 -12.21
N ASP A 105 2.58 -10.93 -11.48
CA ASP A 105 3.87 -11.31 -10.90
C ASP A 105 3.93 -10.85 -9.44
N PRO A 106 4.60 -11.60 -8.55
CA PRO A 106 4.70 -11.21 -7.16
C PRO A 106 5.43 -9.87 -7.05
N PHE A 107 5.02 -9.05 -6.08
CA PHE A 107 5.73 -7.81 -5.75
C PHE A 107 5.99 -7.73 -4.26
N GLU A 108 7.10 -7.09 -3.92
CA GLU A 108 7.48 -6.85 -2.54
C GLU A 108 7.14 -5.43 -2.13
N PHE A 109 6.64 -5.29 -0.90
CA PHE A 109 6.38 -4.01 -0.27
C PHE A 109 7.04 -3.99 1.12
N GLN A 110 7.97 -3.06 1.32
CA GLN A 110 8.66 -2.83 2.59
C GLN A 110 8.20 -1.51 3.18
N PRO A 111 7.17 -1.51 4.04
CA PRO A 111 6.85 -0.34 4.82
C PRO A 111 7.87 -0.22 5.95
N ASP A 112 8.85 0.68 5.80
CA ASP A 112 9.89 0.95 6.80
C ASP A 112 9.34 1.18 8.22
N TYR A 113 8.07 1.60 8.32
CA TYR A 113 7.40 1.97 9.55
C TYR A 113 6.65 0.84 10.29
N TRP A 114 6.13 -0.19 9.61
CA TRP A 114 5.15 -1.11 10.24
C TRP A 114 5.73 -2.43 10.74
N SER A 115 6.69 -2.98 10.02
CA SER A 115 7.14 -4.35 10.22
C SER A 115 8.65 -4.32 10.27
N LYS A 116 9.29 -4.17 11.45
CA LYS A 116 10.75 -4.24 11.73
C LYS A 116 11.66 -4.68 10.55
N GLY A 117 11.72 -3.90 9.47
CA GLY A 117 12.38 -4.23 8.20
C GLY A 117 11.92 -5.49 7.40
N GLN A 118 10.81 -6.18 7.70
CA GLN A 118 10.43 -7.38 6.92
C GLN A 118 9.57 -7.03 5.69
N PRO A 119 10.00 -7.41 4.46
CA PRO A 119 9.17 -7.29 3.28
C PRO A 119 7.88 -8.09 3.38
N ILE A 120 6.82 -7.51 2.81
CA ILE A 120 5.56 -8.19 2.53
C ILE A 120 5.57 -8.54 1.05
N THR A 121 5.56 -9.83 0.74
CA THR A 121 5.42 -10.32 -0.63
C THR A 121 3.94 -10.56 -0.91
N ILE A 122 3.42 -9.91 -1.94
CA ILE A 122 2.08 -10.13 -2.46
C ILE A 122 2.18 -11.04 -3.68
N GLN A 123 1.38 -12.11 -3.70
CA GLN A 123 1.45 -13.13 -4.73
C GLN A 123 0.68 -12.73 -6.00
N PRO A 124 0.98 -13.36 -7.15
CA PRO A 124 0.12 -13.29 -8.33
C PRO A 124 -1.30 -13.75 -8.00
N GLY A 125 -2.29 -13.10 -8.62
CA GLY A 125 -3.68 -13.44 -8.37
C GLY A 125 -4.65 -12.37 -8.86
N VAL A 126 -5.93 -12.67 -8.69
CA VAL A 126 -7.03 -11.76 -8.98
C VAL A 126 -7.62 -11.29 -7.65
N TYR A 127 -7.52 -10.00 -7.40
CA TYR A 127 -7.94 -9.40 -6.14
C TYR A 127 -9.22 -8.59 -6.34
N PRO A 128 -10.19 -8.67 -5.41
CA PRO A 128 -11.42 -7.90 -5.52
C PRO A 128 -11.16 -6.39 -5.34
N VAL A 129 -11.91 -5.58 -6.08
CA VAL A 129 -11.87 -4.12 -6.03
C VAL A 129 -13.18 -3.60 -5.46
N VAL A 130 -13.10 -2.90 -4.33
CA VAL A 130 -14.24 -2.15 -3.81
C VAL A 130 -14.17 -0.72 -4.32
N ARG A 131 -15.21 -0.31 -5.06
CA ARG A 131 -15.32 1.03 -5.64
C ARG A 131 -16.01 1.98 -4.68
N SER A 132 -15.43 3.17 -4.51
CA SER A 132 -16.02 4.28 -3.77
C SER A 132 -15.96 5.56 -4.61
N LYS A 133 -16.50 6.66 -4.08
CA LYS A 133 -16.51 7.95 -4.79
C LYS A 133 -15.10 8.45 -5.12
N ASP A 134 -14.16 8.27 -4.19
CA ASP A 134 -12.82 8.86 -4.26
C ASP A 134 -11.70 7.82 -4.39
N TYR A 135 -11.99 6.54 -4.15
CA TYR A 135 -10.99 5.47 -4.13
C TYR A 135 -11.42 4.18 -4.85
N LEU A 136 -10.43 3.48 -5.38
CA LEU A 136 -10.50 2.04 -5.66
C LEU A 136 -9.73 1.32 -4.56
N THR A 137 -10.37 0.37 -3.89
CA THR A 137 -9.77 -0.32 -2.74
C THR A 137 -9.46 -1.76 -3.08
N VAL A 138 -8.21 -2.19 -2.84
CA VAL A 138 -7.76 -3.57 -3.01
C VAL A 138 -7.16 -4.03 -1.69
N ALA A 139 -7.64 -5.17 -1.18
CA ALA A 139 -7.07 -5.83 -0.02
C ALA A 139 -6.17 -6.98 -0.49
N PHE A 140 -4.96 -7.03 0.04
CA PHE A 140 -3.99 -8.09 -0.22
C PHE A 140 -3.72 -8.84 1.07
N GLU A 141 -3.78 -10.17 1.00
CA GLU A 141 -3.36 -11.05 2.08
C GLU A 141 -1.92 -11.50 1.80
N LYS A 142 -1.09 -11.41 2.83
CA LYS A 142 0.28 -11.92 2.85
C LYS A 142 0.21 -13.45 2.90
N GLU A 143 1.01 -14.11 2.08
CA GLU A 143 1.28 -15.52 2.26
C GLU A 143 2.08 -15.71 3.55
N MET A 144 1.48 -16.37 4.53
CA MET A 144 2.22 -16.85 5.69
C MET A 144 3.00 -18.08 5.23
N GLU A 145 4.33 -18.00 5.23
CA GLU A 145 5.17 -19.20 5.18
C GLU A 145 4.88 -20.03 6.44
N PHE A 146 3.87 -20.89 6.37
CA PHE A 146 3.76 -22.00 7.30
C PHE A 146 4.99 -22.86 7.01
N GLY A 147 5.99 -22.78 7.88
CA GLY A 147 7.15 -23.66 7.81
C GLY A 147 6.65 -25.11 7.73
N ASN A 148 6.75 -25.71 6.55
CA ASN A 148 6.58 -27.14 6.34
C ASN A 148 7.73 -27.86 7.04
N LYS A 149 7.59 -28.02 8.36
CA LYS A 149 8.39 -28.92 9.19
C LYS A 149 7.48 -29.98 9.77
N PHE A 150 6.74 -30.73 8.96
CA PHE A 150 6.10 -31.95 9.44
C PHE A 150 5.86 -32.95 8.29
N PHE A 151 6.27 -34.20 8.55
CA PHE A 151 6.17 -35.43 7.74
C PHE A 151 7.26 -35.71 6.69
N GLU A 152 8.51 -35.85 7.15
CA GLU A 152 9.29 -37.04 6.76
C GLU A 152 9.15 -38.08 7.88
N MET A 153 8.03 -38.81 7.90
CA MET A 153 8.03 -40.17 8.47
C MET A 153 8.29 -41.09 7.31
N GLY A 154 9.55 -41.51 7.18
CA GLY A 154 9.94 -42.58 6.29
C GLY A 154 9.21 -43.87 6.69
N CYS A 155 8.47 -44.43 5.75
CA CYS A 155 8.25 -45.87 5.72
C CYS A 155 9.48 -46.51 5.09
N ASN A 156 10.35 -47.09 5.92
CA ASN A 156 11.17 -48.25 5.59
C ASN A 156 11.60 -48.95 6.88
#